data_AF-A0A5B0DD02-F1
#
_entry.id   AF-A0A5B0DD02-F1
#
_cell.length_a   1.000
_cell.length_b   1.000
_cell.length_c   1.000
_cell.angle_alpha   90.00
_cell.angle_beta   90.00
_cell.angle_gamma   90.00
#
_symmetry.space_group_name_H-M   'P 1'
#
loop_
_entity.id
_entity.type
_entity.pdbx_description
1 polymer ?
#
loop_
_entity_poly.entity_id
_entity_poly.type
_entity_poly.pdbx_seq_one_letter_code
_entity_poly.pdbx_strand_id
1 'polypeptide(L)'
;MKKDNIFEKIHIGIMVGIVMVGFTLFILLPKSNISEDEKRQLTSFPTFSAESFQNKSYSKQLDLYVNDAFPFREQLIELSSLYSNAKGIRSGTDEIQIYSSQK
;
A
#
# COMPACT_ATOMS: atom_id res chain seq x y z
N MET A 1 20.93 -32.37 16.24
CA MET A 1 20.95 -30.89 16.37
C MET A 1 19.64 -30.37 15.80
N LYS A 2 18.63 -30.08 16.64
CA LYS A 2 17.26 -29.68 16.24
C LYS A 2 17.04 -28.21 16.63
N LYS A 3 17.89 -27.37 16.07
CA LYS A 3 17.85 -25.90 16.04
C LYS A 3 17.60 -25.63 14.54
N ASP A 4 16.51 -25.02 14.04
CA ASP A 4 16.01 -23.68 14.36
C ASP A 4 14.64 -23.36 13.70
N ASN A 5 13.63 -24.24 13.76
CA ASN A 5 12.32 -23.96 13.11
C ASN A 5 11.45 -22.94 13.88
N ILE A 6 11.88 -22.51 15.06
CA ILE A 6 11.10 -21.58 15.89
C ILE A 6 11.22 -20.14 15.37
N PHE A 7 12.42 -19.74 14.96
CA PHE A 7 12.64 -18.40 14.38
C PHE A 7 11.90 -18.23 13.06
N GLU A 8 11.90 -19.26 12.22
CA GLU A 8 11.15 -19.25 10.96
C GLU A 8 9.65 -19.12 11.19
N LYS A 9 9.08 -19.89 12.12
CA LYS A 9 7.67 -19.78 12.51
C LYS A 9 7.31 -18.41 13.08
N ILE A 10 8.20 -17.82 13.87
CA ILE A 10 8.00 -16.47 14.41
C ILE A 10 7.98 -15.43 13.29
N HIS A 11 8.93 -15.49 12.34
CA HIS A 11 8.95 -14.56 11.19
C HIS A 11 7.68 -14.69 10.33
N ILE A 12 7.27 -15.93 10.02
CA ILE A 12 6.05 -16.18 9.26
C ILE A 12 4.84 -15.65 10.02
N GLY A 13 4.74 -15.94 11.32
CA GLY A 13 3.64 -15.46 12.17
C GLY A 13 3.54 -13.93 12.21
N ILE A 14 4.68 -13.24 12.33
CA ILE A 14 4.74 -11.77 12.31
C ILE A 14 4.29 -11.24 10.96
N MET A 15 4.79 -11.78 9.84
CA MET A 15 4.44 -11.32 8.50
C MET A 15 2.95 -11.51 8.22
N VAL A 16 2.41 -12.69 8.51
CA VAL A 16 0.97 -12.98 8.36
C VAL A 16 0.14 -12.07 9.26
N GLY A 17 0.58 -11.83 10.50
CA GLY A 17 -0.09 -10.93 11.44
C GLY A 17 -0.21 -9.50 10.89
N ILE A 18 0.88 -8.96 10.34
CA ILE A 18 0.89 -7.61 9.73
C ILE A 18 -0.10 -7.54 8.56
N VAL A 19 -0.12 -8.55 7.68
CA VAL A 19 -1.06 -8.61 6.55
C VAL A 19 -2.51 -8.68 7.04
N MET A 20 -2.81 -9.50 8.04
CA MET A 20 -4.17 -9.65 8.58
C MET A 20 -4.66 -8.37 9.27
N VAL A 21 -3.78 -7.67 10.00
CA VAL A 21 -4.10 -6.36 10.60
C VAL A 21 -4.38 -5.34 9.51
N GLY A 22 -3.51 -5.23 8.48
CA GLY A 22 -3.73 -4.33 7.35
C GLY A 22 -5.05 -4.61 6.62
N PHE A 23 -5.38 -5.89 6.40
CA PHE A 23 -6.64 -6.30 5.79
C PHE A 23 -7.86 -5.96 6.66
N THR A 24 -7.77 -6.21 7.97
CA THR A 24 -8.83 -5.87 8.93
C THR A 24 -9.07 -4.36 8.94
N LEU A 25 -8.00 -3.55 9.00
CA LEU A 25 -8.08 -2.10 8.93
C LEU A 25 -8.69 -1.64 7.59
N PHE A 26 -8.35 -2.26 6.47
CA PHE A 26 -8.90 -1.93 5.16
C PHE A 26 -10.42 -2.18 5.05
N ILE A 27 -10.95 -3.14 5.81
CA ILE A 27 -12.40 -3.41 5.86
C ILE A 27 -13.10 -2.51 6.88
N LEU A 28 -12.52 -2.34 8.07
CA LEU A 28 -13.15 -1.64 9.19
C LEU A 28 -13.11 -0.12 9.05
N LEU A 29 -12.03 0.43 8.48
CA LEU A 29 -11.94 1.88 8.32
C LEU A 29 -12.95 2.32 7.26
N PRO A 30 -13.77 3.34 7.55
CA PRO A 30 -14.68 3.89 6.57
C PRO A 30 -13.84 4.44 5.42
N LYS A 31 -14.02 3.86 4.25
CA LYS A 31 -13.37 4.35 3.03
C LYS A 31 -13.96 5.71 2.73
N SER A 32 -13.17 6.76 2.90
CA SER A 32 -13.63 8.10 2.54
C SER A 32 -13.87 8.12 1.03
N ASN A 33 -15.13 8.23 0.61
CA ASN A 33 -15.47 8.30 -0.82
C ASN A 33 -15.13 9.68 -1.43
N ILE A 34 -14.56 10.59 -0.65
CA ILE A 34 -14.24 11.96 -1.02
C ILE A 34 -12.87 12.31 -0.41
N SER A 35 -11.92 12.74 -1.24
CA SER A 35 -10.67 13.37 -0.79
C SER A 35 -11.01 14.84 -0.57
N GLU A 36 -11.04 15.29 0.69
CA GLU A 36 -11.17 16.72 1.00
C GLU A 36 -9.91 17.51 0.59
N ASP A 37 -8.75 16.84 0.54
CA ASP A 37 -7.46 17.46 0.20
C ASP A 37 -7.24 17.68 -1.30
N GLU A 38 -7.81 16.83 -2.17
CA GLU A 38 -7.58 16.90 -3.64
C GLU A 38 -8.82 17.26 -4.46
N LYS A 39 -10.01 17.39 -3.85
CA LYS A 39 -11.28 17.67 -4.57
C LYS A 39 -11.54 16.77 -5.79
N ARG A 40 -11.18 15.48 -5.71
CA ARG A 40 -11.48 14.47 -6.74
C ARG A 40 -12.43 13.42 -6.18
N GLN A 41 -13.40 12.97 -6.98
CA GLN A 41 -14.20 11.79 -6.62
C GLN A 41 -13.24 10.59 -6.55
N LEU A 42 -13.16 9.93 -5.39
CA LEU A 42 -12.32 8.74 -5.27
C LEU A 42 -12.88 7.64 -6.16
N THR A 43 -11.96 6.90 -6.78
CA THR A 43 -12.23 5.85 -7.75
C THR A 43 -13.28 4.88 -7.21
N SER A 44 -14.41 4.77 -7.91
CA SER A 44 -15.45 3.79 -7.59
C SER A 44 -14.93 2.37 -7.75
N PHE A 45 -15.49 1.41 -7.01
CA PHE A 45 -15.17 0.00 -7.20
C PHE A 45 -15.36 -0.39 -8.68
N PRO A 46 -14.36 -1.01 -9.34
CA PRO A 46 -14.42 -1.25 -10.77
C PRO A 46 -15.53 -2.25 -11.11
N THR A 47 -16.26 -1.98 -12.19
CA THR A 47 -17.28 -2.90 -12.70
C THR A 47 -16.60 -4.10 -13.37
N PHE A 48 -16.92 -5.29 -12.88
CA PHE A 48 -16.43 -6.52 -13.50
C PHE A 48 -17.14 -6.75 -14.83
N SER A 49 -16.37 -6.90 -15.91
CA SER A 49 -16.88 -7.31 -17.22
C SER A 49 -15.90 -8.28 -17.90
N ALA A 50 -16.41 -9.19 -18.73
CA ALA A 50 -15.58 -10.18 -19.41
C ALA A 50 -14.55 -9.54 -20.36
N GLU A 51 -14.93 -8.41 -20.98
CA GLU A 51 -14.04 -7.60 -21.82
C GLU A 51 -12.96 -6.90 -20.99
N SER A 52 -13.31 -6.32 -19.84
CA SER A 52 -12.37 -5.66 -18.93
C SER A 52 -11.39 -6.63 -18.27
N PHE A 53 -11.78 -7.89 -18.12
CA PHE A 53 -10.90 -8.95 -17.65
C PHE A 53 -9.90 -9.36 -18.75
N GLN A 54 -10.36 -9.56 -19.99
CA GLN A 54 -9.51 -9.91 -21.13
C GLN A 54 -8.52 -8.79 -21.48
N ASN A 55 -8.94 -7.53 -21.39
CA ASN A 55 -8.10 -6.37 -21.72
C ASN A 55 -7.20 -5.90 -20.55
N LYS A 56 -7.21 -6.60 -19.40
CA LYS A 56 -6.45 -6.29 -18.17
C LYS A 56 -6.78 -4.95 -17.51
N SER A 57 -7.75 -4.19 -18.03
CA SER A 57 -8.15 -2.90 -17.45
C SER A 57 -8.82 -3.06 -16.09
N TYR A 58 -9.49 -4.20 -15.85
CA TYR A 58 -10.11 -4.50 -14.56
C TYR A 58 -9.07 -4.59 -13.44
N SER A 59 -8.01 -5.39 -13.63
CA SER A 59 -6.93 -5.52 -12.65
C SER A 59 -6.24 -4.19 -12.39
N LYS A 60 -5.95 -3.41 -13.44
CA LYS A 60 -5.31 -2.10 -13.29
C LYS A 60 -6.17 -1.12 -12.48
N GLN A 61 -7.49 -1.11 -12.70
CA GLN A 61 -8.41 -0.26 -11.95
C GLN A 61 -8.57 -0.73 -10.50
N LEU A 62 -8.58 -2.03 -10.29
CA LEU A 62 -8.61 -2.62 -8.95
C LEU A 62 -7.34 -2.27 -8.16
N ASP A 63 -6.17 -2.37 -8.79
CA ASP A 63 -4.89 -2.00 -8.17
C ASP A 63 -4.89 -0.52 -7.78
N LEU A 64 -5.36 0.37 -8.66
CA LEU A 64 -5.50 1.80 -8.34
C LEU A 64 -6.45 2.02 -7.15
N TYR A 65 -7.61 1.36 -7.15
CA TYR A 65 -8.57 1.46 -6.05
C TYR A 65 -7.99 0.99 -4.71
N VAL A 66 -7.30 -0.16 -4.70
CA VAL A 66 -6.69 -0.71 -3.47
C VAL A 66 -5.56 0.19 -2.99
N ASN A 67 -4.73 0.69 -3.90
CA ASN A 67 -3.63 1.59 -3.55
C ASN A 67 -4.13 2.92 -2.96
N ASP A 68 -5.25 3.45 -3.45
CA ASP A 68 -5.84 4.70 -2.96
C ASP A 68 -6.61 4.49 -1.65
N ALA A 69 -7.23 3.32 -1.45
CA ALA A 69 -8.05 3.02 -0.28
C ALA A 69 -7.28 2.33 0.87
N PHE A 70 -5.97 2.15 0.74
CA PHE A 70 -5.18 1.47 1.77
C PHE A 70 -5.06 2.33 3.04
N PRO A 71 -5.38 1.79 4.23
CA PRO A 71 -5.32 2.56 5.46
C PRO A 71 -3.88 2.98 5.76
N PHE A 72 -3.70 4.22 6.21
CA PHE A 72 -2.40 4.79 6.58
C PHE A 72 -1.34 4.76 5.46
N ARG A 73 -1.77 4.85 4.19
CA ARG A 73 -0.89 4.87 3.02
C ARG A 73 0.25 5.88 3.13
N GLU A 74 -0.06 7.13 3.49
CA GLU A 74 0.92 8.21 3.57
C GLU A 74 2.00 7.92 4.63
N GLN A 75 1.60 7.45 5.81
CA GLN A 75 2.54 7.09 6.88
C GLN A 75 3.44 5.91 6.48
N LEU A 76 2.91 4.95 5.70
CA LEU A 76 3.70 3.83 5.19
C LEU A 76 4.71 4.24 4.13
N ILE A 77 4.33 5.17 3.24
CA ILE A 77 5.23 5.74 2.23
C ILE A 77 6.32 6.55 2.93
N GLU A 78 5.97 7.37 3.92
CA GLU A 78 6.92 8.12 4.74
C GLU A 78 7.89 7.18 5.46
N LEU A 79 7.38 6.14 6.13
CA LEU A 79 8.21 5.15 6.81
C LEU A 79 9.15 4.43 5.85
N SER A 80 8.67 4.06 4.66
CA SER A 80 9.48 3.43 3.61
C SER A 80 10.58 4.39 3.12
N SER A 81 10.26 5.67 2.93
CA SER A 81 11.23 6.71 2.57
C SER A 81 12.28 6.88 3.67
N LEU A 82 11.88 7.00 4.94
CA LEU A 82 12.79 7.10 6.08
C LEU A 82 13.71 5.88 6.17
N TYR A 83 13.17 4.67 6.02
CA TYR A 83 13.95 3.43 6.03
C TYR A 83 14.95 3.36 4.87
N SER A 84 14.52 3.74 3.66
CA SER A 84 15.39 3.79 2.47
C SER A 84 16.53 4.79 2.66
N ASN A 85 16.21 6.00 3.14
CA ASN A 85 17.18 7.05 3.47
C ASN A 85 18.17 6.61 4.55
N ALA A 86 17.69 5.97 5.62
CA ALA A 86 18.53 5.46 6.71
C ALA A 86 19.47 4.33 6.27
N LYS A 87 19.05 3.50 5.31
CA LYS A 87 19.88 2.44 4.71
C LYS A 87 21.03 3.03 3.87
N GLY A 88 20.98 4.31 3.51
CA GLY A 88 22.00 5.01 2.73
C GLY A 88 22.10 4.53 1.27
N ILE A 89 21.20 3.65 0.82
CA ILE A 89 21.18 3.16 -0.55
C ILE A 89 20.43 4.17 -1.40
N ARG A 90 21.19 5.07 -2.02
CA ARG A 90 20.68 5.93 -3.09
C ARG A 90 20.65 5.09 -4.37
N SER A 91 19.52 4.48 -4.69
CA SER A 91 19.30 3.92 -6.02
C SER A 91 19.44 5.07 -7.02
N GLY A 92 20.49 5.01 -7.83
CA GLY A 92 20.94 6.11 -8.65
C GLY A 92 19.89 6.67 -9.63
N THR A 93 19.95 7.99 -9.76
CA THR A 93 19.77 8.79 -10.98
C THR A 93 18.39 9.33 -11.37
N ASP A 94 17.24 8.88 -10.85
CA ASP A 94 15.93 9.40 -11.32
C ASP A 94 14.87 9.75 -10.24
N GLU A 95 15.19 9.70 -8.95
CA GLU A 95 14.20 9.98 -7.91
C GLU A 95 14.12 11.49 -7.58
N ILE A 96 13.24 12.23 -8.27
CA ILE A 96 12.88 13.60 -7.88
C ILE A 96 12.01 13.50 -6.61
N GLN A 97 12.63 13.66 -5.43
CA GLN A 97 11.89 13.82 -4.17
C GLN A 97 11.39 15.26 -4.06
N ILE A 98 10.10 15.48 -4.37
CA ILE A 98 9.45 16.77 -4.12
C ILE A 98 9.13 16.84 -2.64
N TYR A 99 9.95 17.57 -1.89
CA TYR A 99 9.59 18.02 -0.55
C TYR A 99 8.52 19.10 -0.72
N SER A 100 7.25 18.74 -0.62
CA SER A 100 6.21 19.75 -0.43
C SER A 100 6.49 20.41 0.92
N SER A 101 7.10 21.60 0.87
CA SER A 101 7.26 22.48 2.02
C SER A 101 5.88 22.77 2.60
N GLN A 102 5.47 22.01 3.61
CA GLN A 102 4.31 22.36 4.44
C GLN A 102 4.62 23.71 5.11
N LYS A 103 3.76 24.68 4.86
CA LYS A 103 3.74 26.01 5.47
C LYS A 103 3.03 25.92 6.82
#